data_AF-A0A261C3J8-F1
#
_entry.id   AF-A0A261C3J8-F1
#
_cell.length_a   1.000
_cell.length_b   1.000
_cell.length_c   1.000
_cell.angle_alpha   90.00
_cell.angle_beta   90.00
_cell.angle_gamma   90.00
#
_symmetry.space_group_name_H-M   'P 1'
#
loop_
_entity.id
_entity.type
_entity.pdbx_description
1 polymer ?
#
loop_
_entity_poly.entity_id
_entity_poly.type
_entity_poly.pdbx_seq_one_letter_code
_entity_poly.pdbx_strand_id
1 'polypeptide(L)'
;GSATPAIPLLTIVAVLIVIAFAGIVGTIFLFFWNRTKKARLAAAAFKNGPSKEKESQWEALKMMMAERAADCLAKLGLDATTPPPSSTTSSNSPTSTSTTMTDCGSNPHLGAPNANAGGHRRTRSLRERTGVEHRLERLSSGPIHRTPLYTVVGGANTNKSRPVRLEDFAEHVRLMSADSDFRFSEEYDMMRNVGVGQSVAASELAVNRPKNRFTNIPSYDHSRVKLSNPNNIEGGDYINANYVPGFSSRREFIAAQGPLPTTRDHFWQMTWEQQCPAIIALTKCVEKGRDKCHQYWPDHENVPVLYGEIEVTIVAEKEYDEFMIRDIRLEKSGPDGRVTRYVRHWHYMAWPDFGAPAHPNGIIQFSRMFRHHLPHSPHNAPTIVHCSAGVGRSGTFISIDRLLQTSSLGEPIDVFGTVCEMRYERCQMVQNEQQYIFIHYCVLQVLQGSSPSPTTSSSGAHHNAGFVQDGHLIAESGF
;
A
#
# COMPACT_ATOMS: atom_id res chain seq x y z
N GLY A 1 39.57 -48.03 42.13
CA GLY A 1 39.23 -46.59 42.21
C GLY A 1 40.38 -45.81 41.65
N SER A 2 40.20 -45.19 40.47
CA SER A 2 41.22 -44.38 39.81
C SER A 2 41.13 -42.92 40.28
N ALA A 3 42.13 -42.45 41.02
CA ALA A 3 42.24 -41.06 41.42
C ALA A 3 42.74 -40.21 40.24
N THR A 4 41.95 -39.23 39.82
CA THR A 4 42.34 -38.20 38.84
C THR A 4 43.31 -37.20 39.49
N PRO A 5 44.40 -36.78 38.81
CA PRO A 5 45.32 -35.80 39.37
C PRO A 5 44.67 -34.41 39.38
N ALA A 6 44.67 -33.76 40.53
CA ALA A 6 44.19 -32.39 40.68
C ALA A 6 45.16 -31.41 39.99
N ILE A 7 44.63 -30.56 39.12
CA ILE A 7 45.40 -29.51 38.45
C ILE A 7 45.81 -28.46 39.50
N PRO A 8 47.11 -28.11 39.62
CA PRO A 8 47.55 -27.16 40.63
C PRO A 8 46.92 -25.79 40.39
N LEU A 9 46.41 -25.19 41.47
CA LEU A 9 45.68 -23.90 41.49
C LEU A 9 46.43 -22.78 40.74
N LEU A 10 47.77 -22.79 40.78
CA LEU A 10 48.62 -21.84 40.06
C LEU A 10 48.39 -21.87 38.54
N THR A 11 48.15 -23.06 37.97
CA THR A 11 47.92 -23.26 36.54
C THR A 11 46.58 -22.67 36.11
N ILE A 12 45.55 -22.82 36.94
CA ILE A 12 44.23 -22.26 36.70
C ILE A 12 44.30 -20.72 36.73
N VAL A 13 45.00 -20.16 37.72
CA VAL A 13 45.19 -18.71 37.83
C VAL A 13 45.98 -18.16 36.64
N ALA A 14 47.04 -18.83 36.19
CA ALA A 14 47.81 -18.43 35.02
C ALA A 14 46.96 -18.41 33.73
N VAL A 15 46.13 -19.44 33.52
CA VAL A 15 45.23 -19.52 32.35
C VAL A 15 44.19 -18.39 32.39
N LEU A 16 43.61 -18.09 33.55
CA LEU A 16 42.65 -17.01 33.70
C LEU A 16 43.27 -15.63 33.43
N ILE A 17 44.51 -15.40 33.85
CA ILE A 17 45.24 -14.16 33.55
C ILE A 17 45.46 -14.00 32.04
N VAL A 18 45.84 -15.07 31.34
CA VAL A 18 46.05 -15.05 29.88
C VAL A 18 44.74 -14.77 29.14
N ILE A 19 43.63 -15.39 29.56
CA ILE A 19 42.29 -15.15 28.96
C ILE A 19 41.85 -13.69 29.20
N ALA A 20 42.04 -13.16 30.40
CA ALA A 20 41.70 -11.77 30.72
C ALA A 20 42.53 -10.79 29.88
N PHE A 21 43.83 -11.05 29.72
CA PHE A 21 44.70 -10.21 28.89
C PHE A 21 44.31 -10.25 27.41
N ALA A 22 43.97 -11.44 26.87
CA ALA A 22 43.48 -11.57 25.51
C ALA A 22 42.16 -10.83 25.28
N GLY A 23 41.24 -10.84 26.26
CA GLY A 23 39.99 -10.07 26.21
C GLY A 23 40.21 -8.55 26.21
N ILE A 24 41.17 -8.06 26.99
CA ILE A 24 41.54 -6.63 27.02
C ILE A 24 42.18 -6.22 25.70
N VAL A 25 43.09 -7.02 25.14
CA VAL A 25 43.71 -6.72 23.83
C VAL A 25 42.67 -6.74 22.71
N GLY A 26 41.74 -7.70 22.72
CA GLY A 26 40.65 -7.78 21.74
C GLY A 26 39.68 -6.60 21.79
N THR A 27 39.34 -6.12 22.99
CA THR A 27 38.46 -4.94 23.16
C THR A 27 39.16 -3.65 22.75
N ILE A 28 40.45 -3.49 23.06
CA ILE A 28 41.27 -2.37 22.58
C ILE A 28 41.36 -2.39 21.05
N PHE A 29 41.63 -3.54 20.44
CA PHE A 29 41.68 -3.69 18.98
C PHE A 29 40.34 -3.32 18.32
N LEU A 30 39.21 -3.83 18.84
CA LEU A 30 37.88 -3.50 18.35
C LEU A 30 37.56 -2.01 18.49
N PHE A 31 37.98 -1.37 19.58
CA PHE A 31 37.81 0.06 19.79
C PHE A 31 38.57 0.88 18.74
N PHE A 32 39.86 0.56 18.51
CA PHE A 32 40.67 1.24 17.50
C PHE A 32 40.20 0.96 16.07
N TRP A 33 39.75 -0.27 15.78
CA TRP A 33 39.17 -0.67 14.49
C TRP A 33 37.88 0.10 14.19
N ASN A 34 36.97 0.23 15.17
CA ASN A 34 35.75 1.03 15.00
C ASN A 34 36.05 2.52 14.83
N ARG A 35 37.08 3.05 15.51
CA ARG A 35 37.51 4.45 15.36
C ARG A 35 38.08 4.72 13.96
N THR A 36 38.91 3.82 13.43
CA THR A 36 39.46 3.92 12.07
C THR A 36 38.39 3.70 10.99
N LYS A 37 37.43 2.78 11.20
CA LYS A 37 36.28 2.60 10.30
C LYS A 37 35.39 3.84 10.26
N LYS A 38 35.07 4.45 11.42
CA LYS A 38 34.34 5.73 11.48
C LYS A 38 35.11 6.87 10.80
N ALA A 39 36.43 6.96 11.01
CA ALA A 39 37.25 7.98 10.35
C ALA A 39 37.30 7.81 8.82
N ARG A 40 37.37 6.56 8.32
CA ARG A 40 37.32 6.26 6.88
C ARG A 40 35.95 6.57 6.26
N LEU A 41 34.86 6.29 6.97
CA LEU A 41 33.49 6.62 6.53
C LEU A 41 33.24 8.14 6.53
N ALA A 42 33.76 8.86 7.54
CA ALA A 42 33.70 10.32 7.58
C ALA A 42 34.55 10.98 6.48
N ALA A 43 35.74 10.44 6.20
CA ALA A 43 36.58 10.91 5.09
C ALA A 43 35.95 10.62 3.71
N ALA A 44 35.26 9.48 3.55
CA ALA A 44 34.52 9.15 2.32
C ALA A 44 33.29 10.06 2.12
N ALA A 45 32.61 10.44 3.22
CA ALA A 45 31.52 11.41 3.19
C ALA A 45 31.99 12.84 2.88
N PHE A 46 33.21 13.21 3.29
CA PHE A 46 33.80 14.53 3.01
C PHE A 46 34.39 14.64 1.60
N LYS A 47 34.88 13.53 1.02
CA LYS A 47 35.40 13.48 -0.36
C LYS A 47 34.29 13.54 -1.42
N ASN A 48 33.08 13.12 -1.06
CA ASN A 48 31.89 13.20 -1.90
C ASN A 48 31.01 14.38 -1.43
N GLY A 49 31.42 15.61 -1.76
CA GLY A 49 30.53 16.77 -1.68
C GLY A 49 29.24 16.55 -2.49
N PRO A 50 28.18 17.35 -2.26
CA PRO A 50 26.89 17.12 -2.91
C PRO A 50 27.08 17.10 -4.44
N SER A 51 26.69 16.00 -5.08
CA SER A 51 26.88 15.83 -6.51
C SER A 51 26.14 16.94 -7.28
N LYS A 52 26.76 17.48 -8.33
CA LYS A 52 26.15 18.40 -9.31
C LYS A 52 24.79 17.90 -9.85
N GLU A 53 24.55 16.60 -9.76
CA GLU A 53 23.30 15.94 -10.09
C GLU A 53 22.14 16.29 -9.15
N LYS A 54 22.39 16.48 -7.84
CA LYS A 54 21.36 16.92 -6.87
C LYS A 54 21.02 18.40 -7.03
N GLU A 55 22.01 19.22 -7.38
CA GLU A 55 21.80 20.64 -7.69
C GLU A 55 21.01 20.79 -8.99
N SER A 56 21.34 20.00 -10.02
CA SER A 56 20.59 19.92 -11.27
C SER A 56 19.16 19.40 -11.09
N GLN A 57 18.93 18.44 -10.20
CA GLN A 57 17.58 17.95 -9.89
C GLN A 57 16.75 18.97 -9.12
N TRP A 58 17.38 19.74 -8.22
CA TRP A 58 16.69 20.81 -7.49
C TRP A 58 16.37 22.00 -8.40
N GLU A 59 17.25 22.35 -9.32
CA GLU A 59 16.96 23.35 -10.35
C GLU A 59 15.89 22.87 -11.34
N ALA A 60 15.92 21.61 -11.78
CA ALA A 60 14.85 21.03 -12.61
C ALA A 60 13.49 21.02 -11.90
N LEU A 61 13.48 20.72 -10.59
CA LEU A 61 12.26 20.76 -9.78
C LEU A 61 11.77 22.20 -9.57
N LYS A 62 12.66 23.17 -9.33
CA LYS A 62 12.30 24.59 -9.26
C LYS A 62 11.70 25.08 -10.58
N MET A 63 12.30 24.70 -11.71
CA MET A 63 11.79 25.04 -13.04
C MET A 63 10.40 24.44 -13.28
N MET A 64 10.19 23.16 -12.97
CA MET A 64 8.86 22.53 -13.05
C MET A 64 7.82 23.19 -12.12
N MET A 65 8.23 23.61 -10.92
CA MET A 65 7.35 24.30 -9.98
C MET A 65 7.03 25.73 -10.44
N ALA A 66 8.01 26.43 -11.04
CA ALA A 66 7.82 27.75 -11.62
C ALA A 66 6.93 27.71 -12.87
N GLU A 67 7.09 26.70 -13.73
CA GLU A 67 6.26 26.47 -14.91
C GLU A 67 4.81 26.15 -14.51
N ARG A 68 4.59 25.26 -13.53
CA ARG A 68 3.25 25.00 -12.98
C ARG A 68 2.63 26.21 -12.27
N ALA A 69 3.44 27.04 -11.63
CA ALA A 69 2.97 28.29 -11.04
C ALA A 69 2.59 29.31 -12.12
N ALA A 70 3.37 29.41 -13.21
CA ALA A 70 3.07 30.24 -14.35
C ALA A 70 1.79 29.79 -15.08
N ASP A 71 1.60 28.49 -15.29
CA ASP A 71 0.36 27.93 -15.86
C ASP A 71 -0.86 28.20 -14.98
N CYS A 72 -0.71 28.13 -13.65
CA CYS A 72 -1.75 28.52 -12.71
C CYS A 72 -2.08 30.02 -12.79
N LEU A 73 -1.08 30.88 -12.97
CA LEU A 73 -1.27 32.33 -13.10
C LEU A 73 -1.90 32.73 -14.45
N ALA A 74 -1.49 32.08 -15.54
CA ALA A 74 -2.07 32.26 -16.87
C ALA A 74 -3.54 31.84 -16.91
N LYS A 75 -3.91 30.74 -16.23
CA LYS A 75 -5.31 30.30 -16.08
C LYS A 75 -6.17 31.22 -15.19
N LEU A 76 -5.53 32.08 -14.39
CA LEU A 76 -6.19 33.09 -13.57
C LEU A 76 -6.24 34.48 -14.24
N GLY A 77 -5.74 34.62 -15.48
CA GLY A 77 -5.80 35.85 -16.27
C GLY A 77 -4.94 36.99 -15.72
N LEU A 78 -3.86 36.69 -15.00
CA LEU A 78 -2.94 37.67 -14.42
C LEU A 78 -1.57 37.61 -15.12
N ASP A 79 -1.46 38.22 -16.30
CA ASP A 79 -0.17 38.58 -16.88
C ASP A 79 0.26 39.95 -16.35
N ALA A 80 1.37 39.99 -15.60
CA ALA A 80 2.10 41.23 -15.30
C ALA A 80 3.46 41.17 -16.03
N THR A 81 3.48 41.57 -17.31
CA THR A 81 3.92 42.88 -17.85
C THR A 81 5.43 43.04 -18.08
N THR A 82 5.77 43.14 -19.36
CA THR A 82 6.87 43.89 -19.96
C THR A 82 6.99 45.30 -19.37
N PRO A 83 8.21 45.85 -19.14
CA PRO A 83 8.36 47.19 -18.55
C PRO A 83 8.43 48.30 -19.63
N PRO A 84 7.85 49.48 -19.36
CA PRO A 84 8.28 50.74 -19.96
C PRO A 84 8.89 51.70 -18.90
N PRO A 85 9.51 52.82 -19.33
CA PRO A 85 10.79 53.25 -18.77
C PRO A 85 10.72 54.25 -17.61
N SER A 86 11.91 54.40 -17.01
CA SER A 86 12.37 55.34 -15.98
C SER A 86 11.90 56.79 -16.08
N SER A 87 11.54 57.38 -14.94
CA SER A 87 12.01 58.72 -14.52
C SER A 87 11.60 59.08 -13.08
N THR A 88 12.60 59.13 -12.18
CA THR A 88 12.92 60.18 -11.18
C THR A 88 11.89 60.71 -10.15
N THR A 89 12.26 60.53 -8.85
CA THR A 89 12.32 61.50 -7.69
C THR A 89 11.11 62.42 -7.41
N SER A 90 10.68 62.75 -6.19
CA SER A 90 11.29 62.82 -4.85
C SER A 90 10.22 63.20 -3.79
N SER A 91 10.41 62.73 -2.54
CA SER A 91 10.17 63.40 -1.24
C SER A 91 9.01 64.39 -1.02
N ASN A 92 8.15 64.13 -0.01
CA ASN A 92 8.06 64.89 1.26
C ASN A 92 6.73 64.65 2.01
N SER A 93 6.85 64.36 3.31
CA SER A 93 5.85 64.57 4.39
C SER A 93 5.69 66.09 4.71
N PRO A 94 4.84 66.61 5.64
CA PRO A 94 4.17 65.96 6.79
C PRO A 94 2.77 66.51 7.24
N THR A 95 2.20 65.90 8.30
CA THR A 95 1.38 66.46 9.43
C THR A 95 0.08 67.24 9.19
N SER A 96 -1.02 66.84 9.88
CA SER A 96 -1.54 67.48 11.14
C SER A 96 -3.06 67.33 11.38
N THR A 97 -3.39 66.86 12.61
CA THR A 97 -4.46 67.25 13.57
C THR A 97 -5.99 67.24 13.31
N SER A 98 -6.67 66.62 14.31
CA SER A 98 -7.81 67.10 15.13
C SER A 98 -9.21 66.46 14.89
N THR A 99 -9.70 65.57 15.78
CA THR A 99 -10.65 65.75 16.93
C THR A 99 -12.07 66.20 16.49
N THR A 100 -13.24 65.66 16.92
CA THR A 100 -13.73 65.25 18.26
C THR A 100 -15.18 64.67 18.17
N MET A 101 -15.48 63.62 18.98
CA MET A 101 -16.70 63.28 19.79
C MET A 101 -18.11 63.23 19.13
N THR A 102 -19.02 62.27 19.42
CA THR A 102 -19.67 61.82 20.69
C THR A 102 -20.47 60.51 20.38
N ASP A 103 -20.95 59.63 21.27
CA ASP A 103 -20.81 59.29 22.70
C ASP A 103 -21.64 57.98 22.96
N CYS A 104 -21.21 57.21 23.99
CA CYS A 104 -21.85 56.22 24.89
C CYS A 104 -23.03 55.29 24.44
N GLY A 105 -23.19 54.06 24.94
CA GLY A 105 -22.60 53.24 26.03
C GLY A 105 -23.05 51.77 25.83
N SER A 106 -22.69 50.75 26.60
CA SER A 106 -22.12 50.62 27.94
C SER A 106 -21.56 49.18 28.08
N ASN A 107 -20.40 49.05 28.74
CA ASN A 107 -19.76 47.81 29.20
C ASN A 107 -20.34 47.46 30.60
N PRO A 108 -20.14 46.25 31.22
CA PRO A 108 -18.80 45.76 31.59
C PRO A 108 -18.70 44.19 31.61
N HIS A 109 -17.65 43.44 31.98
CA HIS A 109 -16.44 43.62 32.79
C HIS A 109 -15.49 42.41 32.51
N LEU A 110 -14.25 42.69 32.10
CA LEU A 110 -12.97 42.12 32.59
C LEU A 110 -12.65 40.60 32.65
N GLY A 111 -11.49 40.25 32.07
CA GLY A 111 -10.66 39.09 32.45
C GLY A 111 -9.66 38.62 31.38
N ALA A 112 -8.39 39.01 31.52
CA ALA A 112 -7.22 38.39 30.86
C ALA A 112 -6.15 38.13 31.95
N PRO A 113 -5.05 37.40 31.71
CA PRO A 113 -4.77 36.29 30.78
C PRO A 113 -4.17 35.07 31.53
N ASN A 114 -4.02 33.90 30.89
CA ASN A 114 -2.87 33.05 31.23
C ASN A 114 -2.43 32.15 30.06
N ALA A 115 -1.11 32.14 29.85
CA ALA A 115 -0.42 31.37 28.84
C ALA A 115 -0.01 30.00 29.41
N ASN A 116 -0.26 28.91 28.68
CA ASN A 116 0.79 27.92 28.44
C ASN A 116 0.50 27.03 27.22
N ALA A 117 1.56 26.80 26.46
CA ALA A 117 1.59 26.27 25.11
C ALA A 117 1.64 24.73 25.05
N GLY A 118 1.24 24.17 23.89
CA GLY A 118 1.50 22.77 23.55
C GLY A 118 0.80 22.21 22.30
N GLY A 119 0.44 23.04 21.31
CA GLY A 119 -0.28 22.61 20.10
C GLY A 119 0.65 22.29 18.92
N HIS A 120 0.58 21.05 18.42
CA HIS A 120 1.27 20.56 17.23
C HIS A 120 1.06 21.46 15.99
N ARG A 121 2.14 21.72 15.25
CA ARG A 121 2.12 22.37 13.92
C ARG A 121 1.28 21.54 12.93
N ARG A 122 0.01 21.89 12.76
CA ARG A 122 -0.81 21.46 11.62
C ARG A 122 -0.33 22.18 10.36
N THR A 123 -0.02 21.43 9.30
CA THR A 123 0.16 21.97 7.96
C THR A 123 -1.23 22.39 7.44
N ARG A 124 -1.44 23.70 7.29
CA ARG A 124 -2.65 24.26 6.69
C ARG A 124 -2.78 23.82 5.24
N SER A 125 -4.01 23.52 4.82
CA SER A 125 -4.33 23.17 3.45
C SER A 125 -4.01 24.33 2.49
N LEU A 126 -3.81 24.03 1.20
CA LEU A 126 -3.56 25.06 0.18
C LEU A 126 -4.69 26.10 0.13
N ARG A 127 -5.92 25.65 0.42
CA ARG A 127 -7.15 26.46 0.55
C ARG A 127 -7.10 27.48 1.70
N GLU A 128 -6.44 27.15 2.81
CA GLU A 128 -6.26 28.05 3.96
C GLU A 128 -5.09 29.04 3.78
N ARG A 129 -4.21 28.81 2.79
CA ARG A 129 -3.03 29.64 2.52
C ARG A 129 -3.28 30.76 1.51
N THR A 130 -4.25 30.60 0.61
CA THR A 130 -4.48 31.55 -0.49
C THR A 130 -5.50 32.65 -0.18
N GLY A 131 -6.15 32.66 0.99
CA GLY A 131 -7.08 33.71 1.39
C GLY A 131 -8.33 33.83 0.50
N VAL A 132 -8.65 32.77 -0.24
CA VAL A 132 -9.74 32.71 -1.23
C VAL A 132 -11.14 32.62 -0.57
N GLU A 133 -11.25 32.69 0.76
CA GLU A 133 -12.56 32.76 1.44
C GLU A 133 -13.35 34.01 1.03
N HIS A 134 -12.76 35.20 1.05
CA HIS A 134 -13.55 36.43 0.96
C HIS A 134 -14.04 36.83 -0.44
N ARG A 135 -13.52 36.22 -1.52
CA ARG A 135 -13.92 36.57 -2.89
C ARG A 135 -14.94 35.60 -3.51
N LEU A 136 -15.05 34.38 -2.99
CA LEU A 136 -16.02 33.38 -3.46
C LEU A 136 -17.37 33.43 -2.72
N GLU A 137 -17.43 34.04 -1.53
CA GLU A 137 -18.69 34.22 -0.77
C GLU A 137 -19.72 35.12 -1.48
N ARG A 138 -19.33 35.84 -2.55
CA ARG A 138 -20.24 36.69 -3.34
C ARG A 138 -20.81 36.02 -4.59
N LEU A 139 -20.39 34.80 -4.90
CA LEU A 139 -21.14 33.96 -5.83
C LEU A 139 -22.14 33.17 -4.98
N SER A 140 -23.40 33.13 -5.40
CA SER A 140 -24.39 32.25 -4.78
C SER A 140 -23.95 30.80 -4.99
N SER A 141 -23.10 30.31 -4.10
CA SER A 141 -22.82 28.89 -3.97
C SER A 141 -24.05 28.31 -3.31
N GLY A 142 -25.04 27.96 -4.15
CA GLY A 142 -26.04 26.97 -3.80
C GLY A 142 -25.33 25.72 -3.25
N PRO A 143 -26.06 24.83 -2.56
CA PRO A 143 -25.46 23.63 -1.99
C PRO A 143 -24.62 22.94 -3.07
N ILE A 144 -23.31 22.76 -2.82
CA ILE A 144 -22.42 22.01 -3.71
C ILE A 144 -23.06 20.64 -3.81
N HIS A 145 -23.76 20.43 -4.92
CA HIS A 145 -24.66 19.31 -5.05
C HIS A 145 -23.77 18.09 -5.17
N ARG A 146 -23.71 17.29 -4.10
CA ARG A 146 -23.21 15.91 -4.04
C ARG A 146 -24.04 14.97 -4.92
N THR A 147 -24.52 15.48 -6.05
CA THR A 147 -25.36 14.77 -6.98
C THR A 147 -24.45 13.80 -7.71
N PRO A 148 -24.76 12.49 -7.66
CA PRO A 148 -24.06 11.50 -8.45
C PRO A 148 -24.00 11.92 -9.92
N LEU A 149 -22.94 11.53 -10.62
CA LEU A 149 -22.88 11.72 -12.07
C LEU A 149 -24.08 11.02 -12.72
N TYR A 150 -24.53 11.54 -13.87
CA TYR A 150 -25.60 10.90 -14.65
C TYR A 150 -25.22 9.50 -15.15
N THR A 151 -23.92 9.20 -15.22
CA THR A 151 -23.38 7.87 -15.55
C THR A 151 -23.54 6.86 -14.41
N VAL A 152 -23.89 7.32 -13.19
CA VAL A 152 -24.21 6.43 -12.06
C VAL A 152 -25.66 5.98 -12.19
N VAL A 153 -25.88 4.67 -12.11
CA VAL A 153 -27.22 4.07 -12.23
C VAL A 153 -28.14 4.60 -11.11
N GLY A 154 -29.30 5.12 -11.51
CA GLY A 154 -30.30 5.67 -10.59
C GLY A 154 -30.89 4.62 -9.64
N GLY A 155 -31.38 5.07 -8.47
CA GLY A 155 -32.00 4.20 -7.46
C GLY A 155 -31.02 3.55 -6.47
N ALA A 156 -29.70 3.62 -6.71
CA ALA A 156 -28.69 3.15 -5.76
C ALA A 156 -28.56 4.12 -4.55
N ASN A 157 -28.24 3.57 -3.38
CA ASN A 157 -27.84 4.39 -2.23
C ASN A 157 -26.40 4.88 -2.46
N THR A 158 -26.27 6.10 -3.00
CA THR A 158 -25.00 6.69 -3.45
C THR A 158 -24.02 7.05 -2.33
N ASN A 159 -24.40 6.83 -1.07
CA ASN A 159 -23.49 6.84 0.08
C ASN A 159 -22.79 5.50 0.31
N LYS A 160 -23.24 4.42 -0.35
CA LYS A 160 -22.69 3.07 -0.21
C LYS A 160 -22.36 2.38 -1.53
N SER A 161 -22.96 2.78 -2.64
CA SER A 161 -22.87 2.09 -3.93
C SER A 161 -23.11 3.08 -5.06
N ARG A 162 -22.25 3.08 -6.08
CA ARG A 162 -22.32 3.95 -7.26
C ARG A 162 -22.02 3.13 -8.53
N PRO A 163 -22.92 2.20 -8.90
CA PRO A 163 -22.72 1.35 -10.06
C PRO A 163 -22.79 2.17 -11.35
N VAL A 164 -21.92 1.84 -12.30
CA VAL A 164 -21.80 2.46 -13.62
C VAL A 164 -21.89 1.37 -14.67
N ARG A 165 -22.74 1.54 -15.69
CA ARG A 165 -22.90 0.55 -16.77
C ARG A 165 -21.61 0.44 -17.58
N LEU A 166 -21.39 -0.71 -18.23
CA LEU A 166 -20.16 -0.95 -18.98
C LEU A 166 -19.98 0.05 -20.13
N GLU A 167 -21.07 0.34 -20.85
CA GLU A 167 -21.11 1.29 -21.96
C GLU A 167 -20.84 2.74 -21.53
N ASP A 168 -21.22 3.10 -20.29
CA ASP A 168 -21.05 4.45 -19.75
C ASP A 168 -19.70 4.63 -19.03
N PHE A 169 -18.95 3.55 -18.81
CA PHE A 169 -17.77 3.57 -17.95
C PHE A 169 -16.64 4.45 -18.49
N ALA A 170 -16.44 4.48 -19.82
CA ALA A 170 -15.44 5.35 -20.43
C ALA A 170 -15.76 6.83 -20.22
N GLU A 171 -17.02 7.22 -20.40
CA GLU A 171 -17.49 8.58 -20.16
C GLU A 171 -17.46 8.92 -18.68
N HIS A 172 -17.80 7.98 -17.80
CA HIS A 172 -17.69 8.14 -16.36
C HIS A 172 -16.26 8.49 -15.94
N VAL A 173 -15.25 7.72 -16.39
CA VAL A 173 -13.84 8.02 -16.08
C VAL A 173 -13.43 9.38 -16.63
N ARG A 174 -13.84 9.73 -17.86
CA ARG A 174 -13.56 11.06 -18.45
C ARG A 174 -14.11 12.21 -17.59
N LEU A 175 -15.33 12.06 -17.07
CA LEU A 175 -15.96 13.05 -16.19
C LEU A 175 -15.33 13.08 -14.80
N MET A 176 -14.94 11.94 -14.27
CA MET A 176 -14.29 11.85 -12.95
C MET A 176 -12.89 12.47 -12.94
N SER A 177 -12.15 12.31 -14.05
CA SER A 177 -10.81 12.88 -14.24
C SER A 177 -10.77 14.38 -14.59
N ALA A 178 -11.92 14.98 -14.91
CA ALA A 178 -11.99 16.39 -15.25
C ALA A 178 -11.46 17.28 -14.09
N ASP A 179 -10.93 18.44 -14.45
CA ASP A 179 -10.43 19.45 -13.50
C ASP A 179 -9.38 18.90 -12.51
N SER A 180 -8.43 18.10 -13.01
CA SER A 180 -7.35 17.45 -12.24
C SER A 180 -7.87 16.42 -11.24
N ASP A 181 -8.68 15.47 -11.72
CA ASP A 181 -9.25 14.37 -10.92
C ASP A 181 -10.17 14.84 -9.77
N PHE A 182 -10.75 16.04 -9.86
CA PHE A 182 -11.52 16.66 -8.78
C PHE A 182 -12.64 15.77 -8.24
N ARG A 183 -13.40 15.12 -9.14
CA ARG A 183 -14.51 14.24 -8.74
C ARG A 183 -14.03 12.91 -8.15
N PHE A 184 -12.87 12.41 -8.57
CA PHE A 184 -12.22 11.30 -7.87
C PHE A 184 -11.83 11.70 -6.45
N SER A 185 -11.26 12.89 -6.25
CA SER A 185 -10.93 13.39 -4.92
C SER A 185 -12.17 13.48 -4.02
N GLU A 186 -13.25 14.08 -4.52
CA GLU A 186 -14.51 14.21 -3.76
C GLU A 186 -15.09 12.84 -3.37
N GLU A 187 -15.18 11.91 -4.31
CA GLU A 187 -15.72 10.58 -4.06
C GLU A 187 -14.84 9.76 -3.11
N TYR A 188 -13.52 9.83 -3.27
CA TYR A 188 -12.57 9.17 -2.37
C TYR A 188 -12.68 9.70 -0.94
N ASP A 189 -12.84 11.02 -0.77
CA ASP A 189 -13.02 11.67 0.53
C ASP A 189 -14.32 11.25 1.23
N MET A 190 -15.37 10.88 0.48
CA MET A 190 -16.60 10.35 1.07
C MET A 190 -16.38 9.04 1.81
N MET A 191 -15.38 8.24 1.41
CA MET A 191 -15.07 6.96 2.07
C MET A 191 -14.22 7.11 3.34
N ARG A 192 -13.78 8.33 3.69
CA ARG A 192 -12.87 8.60 4.82
C ARG A 192 -13.34 7.99 6.14
N ASN A 193 -14.65 7.99 6.38
CA ASN A 193 -15.24 7.53 7.65
C ASN A 193 -15.86 6.12 7.55
N VAL A 194 -15.74 5.43 6.41
CA VAL A 194 -16.28 4.07 6.26
C VAL A 194 -15.48 3.11 7.14
N GLY A 195 -16.18 2.29 7.93
CA GLY A 195 -15.57 1.36 8.89
C GLY A 195 -15.03 2.00 10.17
N VAL A 196 -15.10 3.33 10.34
CA VAL A 196 -14.66 3.99 11.57
C VAL A 196 -15.60 3.61 12.73
N GLY A 197 -15.03 3.35 13.91
CA GLY A 197 -15.78 2.98 15.11
C GLY A 197 -15.98 1.47 15.31
N GLN A 198 -15.53 0.64 14.36
CA GLN A 198 -15.48 -0.81 14.54
C GLN A 198 -14.54 -1.19 15.69
N SER A 199 -14.91 -2.23 16.45
CA SER A 199 -14.09 -2.74 17.56
C SER A 199 -12.75 -3.28 17.06
N VAL A 200 -11.67 -2.97 17.79
CA VAL A 200 -10.28 -3.37 17.51
C VAL A 200 -9.57 -3.89 18.76
N ALA A 201 -10.33 -4.35 19.76
CA ALA A 201 -9.85 -4.69 21.09
C ALA A 201 -8.70 -5.71 21.04
N ALA A 202 -8.80 -6.75 20.20
CA ALA A 202 -7.75 -7.75 20.08
C ALA A 202 -6.44 -7.15 19.54
N SER A 203 -6.52 -6.19 18.62
CA SER A 203 -5.35 -5.48 18.06
C SER A 203 -4.68 -4.55 19.09
N GLU A 204 -5.45 -4.04 20.05
CA GLU A 204 -4.99 -3.07 21.04
C GLU A 204 -4.49 -3.70 22.35
N LEU A 205 -4.71 -5.01 22.55
CA LEU A 205 -4.14 -5.77 23.67
C LEU A 205 -2.62 -5.56 23.74
N ALA A 206 -2.09 -5.32 24.94
CA ALA A 206 -0.68 -5.00 25.15
C ALA A 206 0.26 -6.04 24.53
N VAL A 207 -0.08 -7.33 24.65
CA VAL A 207 0.66 -8.46 24.08
C VAL A 207 0.59 -8.55 22.54
N ASN A 208 -0.43 -7.96 21.92
CA ASN A 208 -0.63 -7.99 20.47
C ASN A 208 -0.10 -6.75 19.76
N ARG A 209 0.07 -5.61 20.45
CA ARG A 209 0.63 -4.38 19.85
C ARG A 209 1.95 -4.61 19.10
N PRO A 210 2.93 -5.39 19.62
CA PRO A 210 4.17 -5.68 18.89
C PRO A 210 3.99 -6.57 17.65
N LYS A 211 2.84 -7.24 17.51
CA LYS A 211 2.50 -8.04 16.32
C LYS A 211 2.00 -7.17 15.17
N ASN A 212 1.71 -5.89 15.42
CA ASN A 212 1.27 -4.94 14.41
C ASN A 212 2.47 -4.20 13.81
N ARG A 213 2.62 -4.26 12.49
CA ARG A 213 3.64 -3.46 11.78
C ARG A 213 3.36 -1.96 11.91
N PHE A 214 2.08 -1.59 11.93
CA PHE A 214 1.61 -0.21 12.06
C PHE A 214 0.50 -0.13 13.09
N THR A 215 0.68 0.69 14.12
CA THR A 215 -0.31 0.86 15.20
C THR A 215 -1.60 1.51 14.72
N ASN A 216 -1.54 2.30 13.65
CA ASN A 216 -2.69 2.96 13.04
C ASN A 216 -3.43 2.08 12.00
N ILE A 217 -3.02 0.81 11.82
CA ILE A 217 -3.67 -0.15 10.92
C ILE A 217 -4.08 -1.40 11.74
N PRO A 218 -5.07 -1.25 12.65
CA PRO A 218 -5.57 -2.37 13.43
C PRO A 218 -6.44 -3.31 12.57
N SER A 219 -6.61 -4.54 13.04
CA SER A 219 -7.60 -5.48 12.51
C SER A 219 -8.91 -5.36 13.30
N TYR A 220 -10.04 -5.25 12.59
CA TYR A 220 -11.37 -5.23 13.21
C TYR A 220 -11.72 -6.58 13.82
N ASP A 221 -12.34 -6.59 15.01
CA ASP A 221 -12.59 -7.81 15.77
C ASP A 221 -13.60 -8.76 15.11
N HIS A 222 -14.61 -8.22 14.42
CA HIS A 222 -15.70 -9.01 13.84
C HIS A 222 -15.26 -9.84 12.62
N SER A 223 -14.24 -9.37 11.91
CA SER A 223 -13.75 -9.95 10.65
C SER A 223 -12.30 -10.44 10.72
N ARG A 224 -11.61 -10.29 11.86
CA ARG A 224 -10.22 -10.74 11.99
C ARG A 224 -10.11 -12.25 11.83
N VAL A 225 -8.99 -12.69 11.28
CA VAL A 225 -8.60 -14.09 11.31
C VAL A 225 -8.17 -14.45 12.74
N LYS A 226 -8.65 -15.59 13.24
CA LYS A 226 -8.32 -16.11 14.57
C LYS A 226 -7.52 -17.40 14.40
N LEU A 227 -6.35 -17.46 15.02
CA LEU A 227 -5.51 -18.64 15.01
C LEU A 227 -5.94 -19.63 16.10
N SER A 228 -5.70 -20.92 15.89
CA SER A 228 -5.82 -21.92 16.94
C SER A 228 -4.87 -21.59 18.09
N ASN A 229 -5.38 -21.63 19.32
CA ASN A 229 -4.66 -21.30 20.53
C ASN A 229 -4.95 -22.34 21.63
N PRO A 230 -4.52 -23.61 21.44
CA PRO A 230 -4.91 -24.72 22.33
C PRO A 230 -4.41 -24.52 23.76
N ASN A 231 -3.29 -23.81 23.93
CA ASN A 231 -2.70 -23.51 25.23
C ASN A 231 -3.31 -22.27 25.91
N ASN A 232 -4.33 -21.65 25.29
CA ASN A 232 -5.00 -20.43 25.77
C ASN A 232 -4.02 -19.32 26.19
N ILE A 233 -2.91 -19.18 25.45
CA ILE A 233 -1.92 -18.13 25.69
C ILE A 233 -2.53 -16.80 25.30
N GLU A 234 -2.43 -15.78 26.15
CA GLU A 234 -2.99 -14.46 25.85
C GLU A 234 -2.42 -13.91 24.53
N GLY A 235 -3.33 -13.53 23.62
CA GLY A 235 -2.96 -13.06 22.29
C GLY A 235 -2.47 -14.15 21.33
N GLY A 236 -2.41 -15.43 21.73
CA GLY A 236 -2.00 -16.55 20.87
C GLY A 236 -2.90 -16.76 19.65
N ASP A 237 -4.15 -16.28 19.70
CA ASP A 237 -5.11 -16.34 18.60
C ASP A 237 -4.98 -15.17 17.60
N TYR A 238 -4.06 -14.23 17.84
CA TYR A 238 -3.99 -12.97 17.11
C TYR A 238 -2.97 -12.97 15.97
N ILE A 239 -3.46 -12.59 14.80
CA ILE A 239 -2.69 -12.14 13.64
C ILE A 239 -3.36 -10.89 13.04
N ASN A 240 -2.58 -9.94 12.54
CA ASN A 240 -3.12 -8.74 11.89
C ASN A 240 -3.55 -9.07 10.45
N ALA A 241 -4.75 -9.63 10.33
CA ALA A 241 -5.39 -9.99 9.09
C ALA A 241 -6.92 -10.03 9.25
N ASN A 242 -7.65 -9.70 8.19
CA ASN A 242 -9.12 -9.76 8.14
C ASN A 242 -9.58 -10.53 6.91
N TYR A 243 -10.70 -11.24 7.03
CA TYR A 243 -11.43 -11.72 5.86
C TYR A 243 -11.98 -10.52 5.07
N VAL A 244 -11.94 -10.60 3.75
CA VAL A 244 -12.42 -9.55 2.85
C VAL A 244 -13.22 -10.19 1.70
N PRO A 245 -14.35 -9.58 1.30
CA PRO A 245 -15.16 -10.05 0.20
C PRO A 245 -14.44 -9.94 -1.13
N GLY A 246 -14.53 -11.00 -1.92
CA GLY A 246 -14.15 -11.01 -3.33
C GLY A 246 -15.38 -11.01 -4.24
N PHE A 247 -15.24 -11.63 -5.40
CA PHE A 247 -16.31 -11.79 -6.37
C PHE A 247 -17.29 -12.91 -6.00
N SER A 248 -16.77 -14.07 -5.58
CA SER A 248 -17.54 -15.30 -5.36
C SER A 248 -17.92 -15.54 -3.90
N SER A 249 -17.21 -14.94 -2.95
CA SER A 249 -17.47 -15.15 -1.52
C SER A 249 -17.19 -13.92 -0.66
N ARG A 250 -17.96 -13.76 0.43
CA ARG A 250 -17.72 -12.73 1.46
C ARG A 250 -16.38 -12.92 2.20
N ARG A 251 -15.79 -14.11 2.12
CA ARG A 251 -14.49 -14.45 2.73
C ARG A 251 -13.50 -15.01 1.71
N GLU A 252 -13.61 -14.57 0.45
CA GLU A 252 -12.74 -15.06 -0.62
C GLU A 252 -11.27 -14.70 -0.40
N PHE A 253 -11.01 -13.59 0.29
CA PHE A 253 -9.66 -13.14 0.59
C PHE A 253 -9.42 -13.02 2.08
N ILE A 254 -8.14 -13.16 2.45
CA ILE A 254 -7.59 -12.67 3.71
C ILE A 254 -6.66 -11.50 3.38
N ALA A 255 -7.02 -10.28 3.78
CA ALA A 255 -6.13 -9.13 3.68
C ALA A 255 -5.24 -9.06 4.93
N ALA A 256 -3.94 -9.28 4.77
CA ALA A 256 -2.97 -9.38 5.87
C ALA A 256 -1.86 -8.34 5.77
N GLN A 257 -1.27 -7.95 6.92
CA GLN A 257 -0.01 -7.19 6.90
C GLN A 257 1.14 -8.05 6.37
N GLY A 258 2.18 -7.41 5.84
CA GLY A 258 3.44 -8.08 5.52
C GLY A 258 4.10 -8.60 6.81
N PRO A 259 4.42 -9.91 6.91
CA PRO A 259 4.93 -10.52 8.14
C PRO A 259 6.10 -9.76 8.76
N LEU A 260 6.12 -9.73 10.09
CA LEU A 260 7.28 -9.31 10.88
C LEU A 260 8.18 -10.52 11.15
N PRO A 261 9.45 -10.33 11.54
CA PRO A 261 10.30 -11.45 11.99
C PRO A 261 9.66 -12.27 13.11
N THR A 262 8.87 -11.61 13.97
CA THR A 262 8.17 -12.21 15.11
C THR A 262 6.79 -12.79 14.77
N THR A 263 6.29 -12.63 13.54
CA THR A 263 4.94 -13.09 13.14
C THR A 263 4.93 -13.99 11.91
N ARG A 264 6.10 -14.40 11.40
CA ARG A 264 6.21 -15.34 10.27
C ARG A 264 5.59 -16.71 10.59
N ASP A 265 5.77 -17.20 11.80
CA ASP A 265 5.20 -18.50 12.23
C ASP A 265 3.67 -18.43 12.27
N HIS A 266 3.11 -17.37 12.86
CA HIS A 266 1.66 -17.10 12.84
C HIS A 266 1.11 -16.97 11.41
N PHE A 267 1.88 -16.41 10.47
CA PHE A 267 1.46 -16.27 9.07
C PHE A 267 1.35 -17.62 8.36
N TRP A 268 2.29 -18.54 8.60
CA TRP A 268 2.19 -19.90 8.08
C TRP A 268 1.13 -20.73 8.81
N GLN A 269 0.98 -20.54 10.12
CA GLN A 269 -0.13 -21.13 10.87
C GLN A 269 -1.49 -20.71 10.28
N MET A 270 -1.68 -19.41 9.98
CA MET A 270 -2.87 -18.90 9.29
C MET A 270 -3.06 -19.58 7.94
N THR A 271 -2.01 -19.61 7.11
CA THR A 271 -2.03 -20.22 5.77
C THR A 271 -2.47 -21.68 5.84
N TRP A 272 -1.94 -22.42 6.82
CA TRP A 272 -2.31 -23.81 7.07
C TRP A 272 -3.74 -23.93 7.57
N GLU A 273 -4.11 -23.29 8.68
CA GLU A 273 -5.42 -23.45 9.30
C GLU A 273 -6.57 -23.05 8.36
N GLN A 274 -6.37 -22.01 7.56
CA GLN A 274 -7.35 -21.53 6.60
C GLN A 274 -7.29 -22.25 5.24
N GLN A 275 -6.43 -23.26 5.10
CA GLN A 275 -6.26 -24.06 3.87
C GLN A 275 -6.04 -23.19 2.63
N CYS A 276 -5.28 -22.09 2.79
CA CYS A 276 -5.11 -21.10 1.73
C CYS A 276 -4.41 -21.72 0.51
N PRO A 277 -5.01 -21.71 -0.69
CA PRO A 277 -4.39 -22.28 -1.89
C PRO A 277 -3.31 -21.37 -2.49
N ALA A 278 -3.37 -20.08 -2.19
CA ALA A 278 -2.45 -19.09 -2.74
C ALA A 278 -2.18 -17.93 -1.78
N ILE A 279 -1.03 -17.29 -2.00
CA ILE A 279 -0.61 -16.04 -1.37
C ILE A 279 -0.26 -15.05 -2.46
N ILE A 280 -0.77 -13.82 -2.38
CA ILE A 280 -0.47 -12.71 -3.28
C ILE A 280 0.29 -11.64 -2.50
N ALA A 281 1.58 -11.51 -2.81
CA ALA A 281 2.49 -10.53 -2.23
C ALA A 281 2.65 -9.33 -3.19
N LEU A 282 2.26 -8.13 -2.76
CA LEU A 282 2.26 -6.91 -3.59
C LEU A 282 3.35 -5.90 -3.19
N THR A 283 4.43 -6.37 -2.56
CA THR A 283 5.54 -5.51 -2.10
C THR A 283 6.84 -6.31 -2.06
N LYS A 284 7.95 -5.63 -2.33
CA LYS A 284 9.28 -6.18 -2.04
C LYS A 284 9.52 -6.18 -0.53
N CYS A 285 10.44 -6.98 -0.03
CA CYS A 285 10.80 -6.94 1.39
C CYS A 285 11.36 -5.56 1.80
N VAL A 286 12.15 -4.94 0.91
CA VAL A 286 12.75 -3.62 1.11
C VAL A 286 12.45 -2.72 -0.09
N GLU A 287 12.03 -1.49 0.19
CA GLU A 287 11.73 -0.45 -0.80
C GLU A 287 12.37 0.87 -0.37
N LYS A 288 13.24 1.47 -1.19
CA LYS A 288 14.03 2.68 -0.85
C LYS A 288 14.73 2.60 0.52
N GLY A 289 15.29 1.42 0.84
CA GLY A 289 15.99 1.17 2.11
C GLY A 289 15.08 1.09 3.33
N ARG A 290 13.76 0.93 3.15
CA ARG A 290 12.80 0.72 4.24
C ARG A 290 12.21 -0.68 4.17
N ASP A 291 12.16 -1.35 5.32
CA ASP A 291 11.53 -2.66 5.44
C ASP A 291 10.02 -2.56 5.30
N LYS A 292 9.48 -3.19 4.26
CA LYS A 292 8.05 -3.27 3.98
C LYS A 292 7.45 -4.60 4.41
N CYS A 293 8.22 -5.68 4.27
CA CYS A 293 7.83 -7.04 4.61
C CYS A 293 9.07 -7.82 5.04
N HIS A 294 9.00 -8.63 6.09
CA HIS A 294 10.05 -9.61 6.33
C HIS A 294 9.89 -10.77 5.35
N GLN A 295 11.00 -11.33 4.86
CA GLN A 295 10.95 -12.54 4.06
C GLN A 295 10.46 -13.69 4.94
N TYR A 296 9.43 -14.39 4.49
CA TYR A 296 8.80 -15.48 5.23
C TYR A 296 8.85 -16.81 4.46
N TRP A 297 9.56 -16.86 3.33
CA TRP A 297 9.82 -18.07 2.56
C TRP A 297 11.32 -18.44 2.60
N PRO A 298 11.68 -19.71 2.38
CA PRO A 298 13.07 -20.17 2.28
C PRO A 298 13.92 -19.38 1.26
N ASP A 299 15.23 -19.29 1.48
CA ASP A 299 16.16 -18.63 0.54
C ASP A 299 16.54 -19.51 -0.66
N HIS A 300 16.35 -20.83 -0.55
CA HIS A 300 16.81 -21.80 -1.53
C HIS A 300 15.71 -22.81 -1.86
N GLU A 301 15.58 -23.15 -3.14
CA GLU A 301 14.71 -24.25 -3.59
C GLU A 301 15.11 -25.58 -2.93
N ASN A 302 14.12 -26.41 -2.63
CA ASN A 302 14.26 -27.75 -2.07
C ASN A 302 14.97 -27.82 -0.70
N VAL A 303 15.16 -26.67 -0.03
CA VAL A 303 15.67 -26.59 1.34
C VAL A 303 14.52 -26.24 2.29
N PRO A 304 14.06 -27.19 3.13
CA PRO A 304 12.98 -26.94 4.07
C PRO A 304 13.40 -25.96 5.17
N VAL A 305 12.51 -25.04 5.53
CA VAL A 305 12.64 -24.18 6.71
C VAL A 305 11.42 -24.37 7.61
N LEU A 306 11.66 -24.54 8.91
CA LEU A 306 10.61 -24.73 9.90
C LEU A 306 10.10 -23.37 10.42
N TYR A 307 8.80 -23.15 10.32
CA TYR A 307 8.09 -21.99 10.86
C TYR A 307 7.03 -22.48 11.86
N GLY A 308 7.33 -22.38 13.15
CA GLY A 308 6.54 -23.05 14.19
C GLY A 308 6.53 -24.57 13.98
N GLU A 309 5.37 -25.14 13.67
CA GLU A 309 5.18 -26.58 13.44
C GLU A 309 5.10 -26.95 11.94
N ILE A 310 5.26 -25.98 11.05
CA ILE A 310 5.05 -26.15 9.61
C ILE A 310 6.39 -26.04 8.90
N GLU A 311 6.77 -27.11 8.22
CA GLU A 311 7.90 -27.14 7.32
C GLU A 311 7.49 -26.55 5.97
N VAL A 312 8.21 -25.54 5.52
CA VAL A 312 7.92 -24.80 4.29
C VAL A 312 9.09 -25.02 3.34
N THR A 313 8.80 -25.54 2.14
CA THR A 313 9.80 -25.81 1.11
C THR A 313 9.35 -25.18 -0.19
N ILE A 314 10.23 -24.40 -0.83
CA ILE A 314 10.01 -23.96 -2.22
C ILE A 314 10.37 -25.13 -3.12
N VAL A 315 9.41 -25.63 -3.91
CA VAL A 315 9.63 -26.76 -4.81
C VAL A 315 9.93 -26.34 -6.24
N ALA A 316 9.49 -25.14 -6.63
CA ALA A 316 9.80 -24.54 -7.92
C ALA A 316 9.64 -23.03 -7.85
N GLU A 317 10.50 -22.28 -8.56
CA GLU A 317 10.33 -20.87 -8.82
C GLU A 317 10.24 -20.59 -10.32
N LYS A 318 9.40 -19.61 -10.68
CA LYS A 318 9.29 -19.08 -12.03
C LYS A 318 9.27 -17.56 -12.02
N GLU A 319 10.26 -16.97 -12.64
CA GLU A 319 10.39 -15.52 -12.80
C GLU A 319 9.70 -15.05 -14.09
N TYR A 320 9.01 -13.92 -13.99
CA TYR A 320 8.43 -13.16 -15.09
C TYR A 320 8.90 -11.70 -14.97
N ASP A 321 8.72 -10.91 -16.02
CA ASP A 321 9.22 -9.53 -16.08
C ASP A 321 8.80 -8.65 -14.89
N GLU A 322 7.56 -8.80 -14.41
CA GLU A 322 6.99 -7.95 -13.35
C GLU A 322 6.64 -8.67 -12.05
N PHE A 323 6.74 -10.00 -12.03
CA PHE A 323 6.35 -10.80 -10.88
C PHE A 323 7.05 -12.17 -10.86
N MET A 324 7.01 -12.84 -9.71
CA MET A 324 7.57 -14.16 -9.50
C MET A 324 6.52 -15.10 -8.93
N ILE A 325 6.54 -16.36 -9.36
CA ILE A 325 5.66 -17.40 -8.82
C ILE A 325 6.51 -18.46 -8.16
N ARG A 326 6.14 -18.86 -6.94
CA ARG A 326 6.76 -19.99 -6.23
C ARG A 326 5.70 -21.03 -5.93
N ASP A 327 5.99 -22.28 -6.24
CA ASP A 327 5.23 -23.40 -5.73
C ASP A 327 5.85 -23.81 -4.40
N ILE A 328 5.03 -23.82 -3.34
CA ILE A 328 5.47 -24.04 -1.97
C ILE A 328 4.76 -25.26 -1.41
N ARG A 329 5.55 -26.22 -0.91
CA ARG A 329 5.06 -27.37 -0.16
C ARG A 329 5.07 -27.05 1.33
N LEU A 330 3.95 -27.31 1.98
CA LEU A 330 3.78 -27.23 3.43
C LEU A 330 3.65 -28.63 3.98
N GLU A 331 4.40 -28.94 5.03
CA GLU A 331 4.29 -30.22 5.72
C GLU A 331 4.16 -30.00 7.23
N LYS A 332 3.18 -30.67 7.84
CA LYS A 332 2.94 -30.62 9.29
C LYS A 332 2.67 -32.03 9.82
N SER A 333 3.33 -32.38 10.92
CA SER A 333 3.05 -33.65 11.62
C SER A 333 1.69 -33.57 12.30
N GLY A 334 0.83 -34.54 12.01
CA GLY A 334 -0.47 -34.73 12.66
C GLY A 334 -0.56 -36.10 13.37
N PRO A 335 -1.67 -36.36 14.08
CA PRO A 335 -1.90 -37.64 14.75
C PRO A 335 -1.88 -38.84 13.79
N ASP A 336 -2.40 -38.64 12.57
CA ASP A 336 -2.52 -39.66 11.52
C ASP A 336 -1.30 -39.70 10.57
N GLY A 337 -0.21 -39.04 10.96
CA GLY A 337 1.01 -38.92 10.16
C GLY A 337 1.24 -37.52 9.58
N ARG A 338 2.20 -37.42 8.66
CA ARG A 338 2.59 -36.15 8.04
C ARG A 338 1.56 -35.74 7.00
N VAL A 339 0.94 -34.58 7.18
CA VAL A 339 0.02 -33.98 6.21
C VAL A 339 0.82 -33.05 5.31
N THR A 340 0.62 -33.17 4.00
CA THR A 340 1.24 -32.30 2.98
C THR A 340 0.17 -31.44 2.32
N ARG A 341 0.48 -30.16 2.08
CA ARG A 341 -0.34 -29.21 1.33
C ARG A 341 0.52 -28.40 0.39
N TYR A 342 -0.09 -27.81 -0.62
CA TYR A 342 0.59 -26.95 -1.59
C TYR A 342 -0.04 -25.56 -1.59
N VAL A 343 0.82 -24.55 -1.70
CA VAL A 343 0.43 -23.14 -1.79
C VAL A 343 1.20 -22.51 -2.92
N ARG A 344 0.52 -21.77 -3.78
CA ARG A 344 1.19 -20.96 -4.82
C ARG A 344 1.39 -19.52 -4.34
N HIS A 345 2.63 -19.08 -4.28
CA HIS A 345 3.00 -17.73 -3.87
C HIS A 345 3.26 -16.85 -5.10
N TRP A 346 2.40 -15.85 -5.30
CA TRP A 346 2.43 -14.88 -6.39
C TRP A 346 2.99 -13.56 -5.89
N HIS A 347 4.17 -13.17 -6.37
CA HIS A 347 4.90 -12.00 -5.89
C HIS A 347 5.00 -10.93 -6.96
N TYR A 348 4.14 -9.90 -6.89
CA TYR A 348 4.17 -8.78 -7.81
C TYR A 348 5.26 -7.77 -7.40
N MET A 349 6.24 -7.57 -8.29
CA MET A 349 7.49 -6.84 -8.02
C MET A 349 7.55 -5.47 -8.71
N ALA A 350 6.65 -5.19 -9.65
CA ALA A 350 6.62 -3.95 -10.42
C ALA A 350 5.83 -2.80 -9.75
N TRP A 351 5.22 -3.01 -8.57
CA TRP A 351 4.48 -1.93 -7.90
C TRP A 351 5.44 -0.87 -7.34
N PRO A 352 5.29 0.42 -7.70
CA PRO A 352 6.19 1.46 -7.22
C PRO A 352 6.01 1.77 -5.73
N ASP A 353 7.07 2.29 -5.12
CA ASP A 353 7.11 2.64 -3.68
C ASP A 353 6.09 3.71 -3.27
N PHE A 354 5.72 4.60 -4.20
CA PHE A 354 4.73 5.66 -4.01
C PHE A 354 3.64 5.54 -5.07
N GLY A 355 2.38 5.70 -4.65
CA GLY A 355 1.23 5.73 -5.56
C GLY A 355 0.80 4.37 -6.10
N ALA A 356 0.58 4.34 -7.41
CA ALA A 356 0.13 3.19 -8.20
C ALA A 356 1.03 3.00 -9.44
N PRO A 357 1.04 1.82 -10.07
CA PRO A 357 1.75 1.60 -11.33
C PRO A 357 1.35 2.63 -12.40
N ALA A 358 2.30 3.04 -13.24
CA ALA A 358 2.05 4.00 -14.32
C ALA A 358 1.14 3.41 -15.42
N HIS A 359 1.22 2.10 -15.64
CA HIS A 359 0.45 1.39 -16.66
C HIS A 359 -0.36 0.23 -16.04
N PRO A 360 -1.65 0.08 -16.38
CA PRO A 360 -2.50 -0.99 -15.84
C PRO A 360 -2.16 -2.41 -16.32
N ASN A 361 -1.51 -2.57 -17.48
CA ASN A 361 -1.30 -3.86 -18.14
C ASN A 361 -0.74 -4.95 -17.23
N GLY A 362 0.31 -4.61 -16.47
CA GLY A 362 1.00 -5.56 -15.60
C GLY A 362 0.11 -6.21 -14.56
N ILE A 363 -0.61 -5.39 -13.80
CA ILE A 363 -1.49 -5.90 -12.74
C ILE A 363 -2.73 -6.60 -13.32
N ILE A 364 -3.22 -6.17 -14.48
CA ILE A 364 -4.32 -6.83 -15.20
C ILE A 364 -3.89 -8.22 -15.64
N GLN A 365 -2.72 -8.34 -16.27
CA GLN A 365 -2.17 -9.63 -16.71
C GLN A 365 -1.92 -10.54 -15.51
N PHE A 366 -1.36 -10.00 -14.43
CA PHE A 366 -1.15 -10.73 -13.19
C PHE A 366 -2.47 -11.27 -12.61
N SER A 367 -3.52 -10.45 -12.50
CA SER A 367 -4.85 -10.88 -12.01
C SER A 367 -5.48 -11.95 -12.92
N ARG A 368 -5.44 -11.76 -14.25
CA ARG A 368 -5.94 -12.76 -15.21
C ARG A 368 -5.20 -14.08 -15.11
N MET A 369 -3.87 -14.03 -15.00
CA MET A 369 -3.06 -15.23 -14.90
C MET A 369 -3.28 -15.94 -13.56
N PHE A 370 -3.42 -15.19 -12.46
CA PHE A 370 -3.81 -15.73 -11.16
C PHE A 370 -5.14 -16.50 -11.27
N ARG A 371 -6.19 -15.90 -11.85
CA ARG A 371 -7.49 -16.56 -12.00
C ARG A 371 -7.52 -17.71 -13.00
N HIS A 372 -6.64 -17.69 -14.00
CA HIS A 372 -6.45 -18.83 -14.89
C HIS A 372 -5.88 -20.05 -14.15
N HIS A 373 -4.92 -19.84 -13.24
CA HIS A 373 -4.28 -20.93 -12.48
C HIS A 373 -5.05 -21.32 -11.21
N LEU A 374 -5.81 -20.38 -10.63
CA LEU A 374 -6.64 -20.61 -9.45
C LEU A 374 -8.07 -20.11 -9.74
N PRO A 375 -8.87 -20.90 -10.47
CA PRO A 375 -10.28 -20.63 -10.64
C PRO A 375 -11.01 -20.75 -9.30
N HIS A 376 -12.25 -20.27 -9.25
CA HIS A 376 -13.07 -20.34 -8.04
C HIS A 376 -13.25 -21.77 -7.56
N SER A 377 -12.86 -22.00 -6.30
CA SER A 377 -12.97 -23.30 -5.67
C SER A 377 -14.34 -23.44 -4.98
N PRO A 378 -15.02 -24.60 -5.10
CA PRO A 378 -16.26 -24.86 -4.36
C PRO A 378 -16.05 -24.88 -2.84
N HIS A 379 -14.82 -25.09 -2.37
CA HIS A 379 -14.48 -25.06 -0.94
C HIS A 379 -14.34 -23.64 -0.38
N ASN A 380 -14.34 -22.60 -1.23
CA ASN A 380 -14.21 -21.20 -0.83
C ASN A 380 -13.03 -20.92 0.12
N ALA A 381 -11.93 -21.66 -0.03
CA ALA A 381 -10.72 -21.45 0.76
C ALA A 381 -10.11 -20.08 0.41
N PRO A 382 -9.81 -19.22 1.40
CA PRO A 382 -9.40 -17.85 1.13
C PRO A 382 -8.00 -17.76 0.54
N THR A 383 -7.82 -16.86 -0.42
CA THR A 383 -6.48 -16.44 -0.87
C THR A 383 -5.95 -15.33 0.04
N ILE A 384 -4.71 -15.46 0.51
CA ILE A 384 -4.07 -14.38 1.28
C ILE A 384 -3.58 -13.30 0.32
N VAL A 385 -3.91 -12.04 0.59
CA VAL A 385 -3.37 -10.88 -0.14
C VAL A 385 -2.68 -9.97 0.86
N HIS A 386 -1.39 -9.73 0.68
CA HIS A 386 -0.64 -8.85 1.56
C HIS A 386 0.23 -7.85 0.80
N CYS A 387 0.54 -6.75 1.47
CA CYS A 387 1.57 -5.82 1.05
C CYS A 387 2.44 -5.50 2.28
N SER A 388 2.64 -4.23 2.61
CA SER A 388 3.26 -3.85 3.88
C SER A 388 2.23 -3.78 5.00
N ALA A 389 1.23 -2.91 4.89
CA ALA A 389 0.16 -2.76 5.89
C ALA A 389 -1.05 -3.69 5.64
N GLY A 390 -1.15 -4.25 4.43
CA GLY A 390 -2.29 -5.09 4.05
C GLY A 390 -3.58 -4.33 3.75
N VAL A 391 -3.50 -3.07 3.34
CA VAL A 391 -4.69 -2.21 3.09
C VAL A 391 -4.64 -1.45 1.78
N GLY A 392 -3.49 -0.86 1.42
CA GLY A 392 -3.32 -0.08 0.20
C GLY A 392 -3.33 -0.95 -1.07
N ARG A 393 -2.14 -1.41 -1.49
CA ARG A 393 -1.99 -2.27 -2.68
C ARG A 393 -2.87 -3.53 -2.62
N SER A 394 -3.02 -4.12 -1.43
CA SER A 394 -3.91 -5.27 -1.20
C SER A 394 -5.36 -4.96 -1.56
N GLY A 395 -5.92 -3.85 -1.05
CA GLY A 395 -7.27 -3.45 -1.41
C GLY A 395 -7.40 -3.10 -2.89
N THR A 396 -6.38 -2.45 -3.47
CA THR A 396 -6.36 -2.14 -4.91
C THR A 396 -6.42 -3.41 -5.75
N PHE A 397 -5.60 -4.42 -5.45
CA PHE A 397 -5.61 -5.69 -6.16
C PHE A 397 -6.94 -6.42 -6.01
N ILE A 398 -7.48 -6.52 -4.79
CA ILE A 398 -8.78 -7.20 -4.55
C ILE A 398 -9.90 -6.50 -5.33
N SER A 399 -9.94 -5.17 -5.36
CA SER A 399 -10.89 -4.41 -6.18
C SER A 399 -10.73 -4.73 -7.67
N ILE A 400 -9.50 -4.69 -8.20
CA ILE A 400 -9.25 -4.97 -9.62
C ILE A 400 -9.72 -6.38 -9.95
N ASP A 401 -9.27 -7.38 -9.21
CA ASP A 401 -9.62 -8.78 -9.42
C ASP A 401 -11.14 -9.01 -9.42
N ARG A 402 -11.85 -8.44 -8.44
CA ARG A 402 -13.32 -8.53 -8.37
C ARG A 402 -14.00 -7.86 -9.55
N LEU A 403 -13.61 -6.62 -9.88
CA LEU A 403 -14.27 -5.82 -10.90
C LEU A 403 -14.00 -6.32 -12.32
N LEU A 404 -12.84 -6.93 -12.58
CA LEU A 404 -12.58 -7.57 -13.86
C LEU A 404 -13.54 -8.75 -14.08
N GLN A 405 -13.83 -9.53 -13.04
CA GLN A 405 -14.81 -10.62 -13.11
C GLN A 405 -16.24 -10.09 -13.26
N THR A 406 -16.62 -9.04 -12.53
CA THR A 406 -17.90 -8.34 -12.73
C THR A 406 -18.05 -7.88 -14.18
N SER A 407 -17.01 -7.26 -14.75
CA SER A 407 -17.04 -6.81 -16.14
C SER A 407 -17.21 -7.96 -17.13
N SER A 408 -16.64 -9.13 -16.85
CA SER A 408 -16.74 -10.31 -17.72
C SER A 408 -18.16 -10.91 -17.77
N LEU A 409 -19.00 -10.60 -16.78
CA LEU A 409 -20.42 -10.99 -16.77
C LEU A 409 -21.35 -9.97 -17.43
N GLY A 410 -20.86 -8.82 -17.87
CA GLY A 410 -21.71 -7.75 -18.40
C GLY A 410 -22.40 -6.92 -17.31
N GLU A 411 -22.03 -7.09 -16.05
CA GLU A 411 -22.67 -6.41 -14.91
C GLU A 411 -22.12 -5.00 -14.69
N PRO A 412 -22.91 -4.05 -14.17
CA PRO A 412 -22.44 -2.71 -13.82
C PRO A 412 -21.24 -2.73 -12.86
N ILE A 413 -20.26 -1.85 -13.11
CA ILE A 413 -19.05 -1.71 -12.30
C ILE A 413 -19.32 -0.74 -11.15
N ASP A 414 -19.13 -1.20 -9.91
CA ASP A 414 -19.27 -0.37 -8.71
C ASP A 414 -17.96 -0.31 -7.93
N VAL A 415 -17.04 0.58 -8.36
CA VAL A 415 -15.75 0.76 -7.68
C VAL A 415 -15.95 1.31 -6.27
N PHE A 416 -16.80 2.32 -6.12
CA PHE A 416 -17.10 2.95 -4.84
C PHE A 416 -17.67 1.95 -3.84
N GLY A 417 -18.69 1.19 -4.24
CA GLY A 417 -19.34 0.19 -3.39
C GLY A 417 -18.42 -0.95 -3.04
N THR A 418 -17.58 -1.41 -3.97
CA THR A 418 -16.57 -2.44 -3.70
C THR A 418 -15.59 -1.98 -2.62
N VAL A 419 -15.07 -0.75 -2.70
CA VAL A 419 -14.14 -0.24 -1.69
C VAL A 419 -14.84 0.03 -0.36
N CYS A 420 -16.08 0.55 -0.38
CA CYS A 420 -16.87 0.74 0.84
C CYS A 420 -17.10 -0.58 1.57
N GLU A 421 -17.47 -1.64 0.86
CA GLU A 421 -17.69 -2.96 1.41
C GLU A 421 -16.42 -3.49 2.09
N MET A 422 -15.27 -3.43 1.40
CA MET A 422 -14.01 -3.85 1.99
C MET A 422 -13.61 -3.02 3.21
N ARG A 423 -13.91 -1.71 3.22
CA ARG A 423 -13.60 -0.83 4.36
C ARG A 423 -14.43 -1.13 5.62
N TYR A 424 -15.57 -1.81 5.49
CA TYR A 424 -16.29 -2.33 6.66
C TYR A 424 -15.59 -3.55 7.28
N GLU A 425 -14.90 -4.35 6.48
CA GLU A 425 -14.23 -5.57 6.91
C GLU A 425 -12.77 -5.33 7.34
N ARG A 426 -12.06 -4.38 6.74
CA ARG A 426 -10.69 -3.99 7.13
C ARG A 426 -10.47 -2.49 6.95
N CYS A 427 -9.79 -1.86 7.89
CA CYS A 427 -9.60 -0.42 7.86
C CYS A 427 -8.82 0.04 6.60
N GLN A 428 -9.16 1.21 6.07
CA GLN A 428 -8.39 1.92 5.04
C GLN A 428 -8.09 1.12 3.74
N MET A 429 -8.89 0.11 3.40
CA MET A 429 -8.76 -0.60 2.13
C MET A 429 -8.78 0.38 0.96
N VAL A 430 -7.81 0.25 0.06
CA VAL A 430 -7.43 1.28 -0.95
C VAL A 430 -7.06 2.58 -0.24
N GLN A 431 -5.78 2.72 0.12
CA GLN A 431 -5.34 3.66 1.17
C GLN A 431 -5.11 5.08 0.67
N ASN A 432 -4.91 5.28 -0.64
CA ASN A 432 -4.76 6.61 -1.21
C ASN A 432 -5.56 6.77 -2.50
N GLU A 433 -5.76 8.03 -2.87
CA GLU A 433 -6.55 8.44 -4.03
C GLU A 433 -5.97 7.92 -5.35
N GLN A 434 -4.64 7.95 -5.53
CA GLN A 434 -4.01 7.42 -6.75
C GLN A 434 -4.31 5.94 -6.97
N GLN A 435 -4.38 5.15 -5.89
CA GLN A 435 -4.81 3.75 -5.95
C GLN A 435 -6.29 3.61 -6.34
N TYR A 436 -7.15 4.52 -5.86
CA TYR A 436 -8.57 4.52 -6.21
C TYR A 436 -8.79 4.85 -7.69
N ILE A 437 -8.11 5.89 -8.19
CA ILE A 437 -8.10 6.27 -9.61
C ILE A 437 -7.55 5.12 -10.46
N PHE A 438 -6.46 4.48 -10.01
CA PHE A 438 -5.84 3.39 -10.75
C PHE A 438 -6.76 2.18 -10.96
N ILE A 439 -7.67 1.87 -10.02
CA ILE A 439 -8.69 0.82 -10.22
C ILE A 439 -9.56 1.16 -11.43
N HIS A 440 -9.99 2.41 -11.56
CA HIS A 440 -10.81 2.87 -12.68
C HIS A 440 -10.06 2.72 -14.00
N TYR A 441 -8.79 3.11 -14.06
CA TYR A 441 -7.97 2.92 -15.26
C TYR A 441 -7.76 1.44 -15.61
N CYS A 442 -7.65 0.55 -14.62
CA CYS A 442 -7.57 -0.88 -14.88
C CYS A 442 -8.84 -1.41 -15.54
N VAL A 443 -10.01 -1.06 -15.00
CA VAL A 443 -11.31 -1.49 -15.56
C VAL A 443 -11.51 -0.87 -16.95
N LEU A 444 -11.24 0.42 -17.12
CA LEU A 444 -11.38 1.12 -18.40
C LEU A 444 -10.55 0.45 -19.49
N GLN A 445 -9.30 0.12 -19.19
CA GLN A 445 -8.41 -0.54 -20.15
C GLN A 445 -8.92 -1.93 -20.57
N VAL A 446 -9.49 -2.69 -19.64
CA VAL A 446 -10.11 -3.99 -19.96
C VAL A 446 -11.33 -3.81 -20.86
N LEU A 447 -12.19 -2.83 -20.58
CA LEU A 447 -13.39 -2.57 -21.38
C LEU A 447 -13.06 -2.08 -22.79
N GLN A 448 -12.08 -1.19 -22.93
CA GLN A 448 -11.60 -0.70 -24.23
C GLN A 448 -10.94 -1.80 -25.07
N GLY A 449 -10.15 -2.68 -24.44
CA GLY A 449 -9.52 -3.82 -25.11
C GLY A 449 -10.48 -4.97 -25.47
N SER A 450 -11.71 -4.96 -24.94
CA SER A 450 -12.72 -6.00 -25.19
C SER A 450 -13.74 -5.58 -26.26
N SER A 451 -13.65 -4.36 -26.80
CA SER A 451 -14.51 -3.95 -27.91
C SER A 451 -14.19 -4.81 -29.13
N PRO A 452 -15.17 -5.48 -29.76
CA PRO A 452 -14.92 -6.19 -31.00
C PRO A 452 -14.43 -5.16 -32.02
N SER A 453 -13.20 -5.33 -32.50
CA SER A 453 -12.71 -4.61 -33.67
C SER A 453 -13.79 -4.74 -34.77
N PRO A 454 -14.25 -3.64 -35.39
CA PRO A 454 -15.20 -3.75 -36.49
C PRO A 454 -14.55 -4.64 -37.55
N THR A 455 -15.11 -5.82 -37.73
CA THR A 455 -14.70 -6.81 -38.72
C THR A 455 -14.69 -6.11 -40.06
N THR A 456 -13.50 -5.81 -40.55
CA THR A 456 -13.31 -5.39 -41.94
C THR A 456 -13.60 -6.64 -42.76
N SER A 457 -14.81 -6.70 -43.31
CA SER A 457 -15.17 -7.64 -44.35
C SER A 457 -14.33 -7.33 -45.60
N SER A 458 -13.16 -7.96 -45.71
CA SER A 458 -12.51 -8.14 -47.01
C SER A 458 -12.64 -9.61 -47.40
N SER A 459 -13.63 -9.85 -48.25
CA SER A 459 -13.72 -11.00 -49.14
C SER A 459 -12.44 -11.16 -49.96
N GLY A 460 -12.01 -12.41 -50.18
CA GLY A 460 -11.08 -12.75 -51.25
C GLY A 460 -10.04 -13.82 -50.90
N ALA A 461 -10.46 -15.08 -51.06
CA ALA A 461 -9.68 -16.26 -51.47
C ALA A 461 -8.13 -16.21 -51.38
N HIS A 462 -7.54 -17.19 -50.69
CA HIS A 462 -6.86 -18.30 -51.39
C HIS A 462 -6.65 -19.48 -50.43
N HIS A 463 -7.24 -20.61 -50.81
CA HIS A 463 -6.88 -21.93 -50.31
C HIS A 463 -5.39 -22.19 -50.57
N ASN A 464 -4.69 -22.75 -49.58
CA ASN A 464 -3.83 -23.89 -49.87
C ASN A 464 -3.76 -24.84 -48.69
N ALA A 465 -4.15 -26.09 -48.96
CA ALA A 465 -4.00 -27.23 -48.09
C ALA A 465 -2.57 -27.77 -48.22
N GLY A 466 -1.98 -28.17 -47.09
CA GLY A 466 -0.67 -28.82 -47.03
C GLY A 466 -0.49 -29.50 -45.68
N PHE A 467 -0.83 -30.78 -45.64
CA PHE A 467 -0.52 -31.78 -44.61
C PHE A 467 0.93 -31.67 -44.09
N VAL A 468 1.16 -31.89 -42.79
CA VAL A 468 1.66 -33.17 -42.22
C VAL A 468 1.38 -33.17 -40.71
N GLN A 469 0.90 -34.33 -40.26
CA GLN A 469 0.48 -34.70 -38.93
C GLN A 469 1.57 -35.57 -38.31
N ASP A 470 2.11 -35.15 -37.17
CA ASP A 470 2.81 -35.98 -36.18
C ASP A 470 2.59 -35.28 -34.83
N GLY A 471 1.93 -35.82 -33.80
CA GLY A 471 1.71 -37.23 -33.51
C GLY A 471 2.58 -37.72 -32.37
N HIS A 472 2.75 -36.95 -31.27
CA HIS A 472 3.14 -37.54 -29.99
C HIS A 472 2.35 -36.96 -28.81
N LEU A 473 1.27 -37.67 -28.48
CA LEU A 473 0.67 -37.80 -27.17
C LEU A 473 1.66 -38.55 -26.26
N ILE A 474 2.03 -37.98 -25.11
CA ILE A 474 2.37 -38.75 -23.90
C ILE A 474 1.80 -38.03 -22.67
N ALA A 475 0.74 -38.65 -22.15
CA ALA A 475 0.33 -38.86 -20.76
C ALA A 475 0.23 -37.66 -19.80
N GLU A 476 -1.02 -37.34 -19.51
CA GLU A 476 -1.48 -37.03 -18.15
C GLU A 476 -0.94 -38.05 -17.14
N SER A 477 -0.30 -37.55 -16.09
CA SER A 477 -0.27 -38.22 -14.79
C SER A 477 -0.66 -37.18 -13.76
N GLY A 478 -1.84 -37.36 -13.17
CA GLY A 478 -2.39 -36.45 -12.18
C GLY A 478 -1.49 -36.32 -10.95
N PHE A 479 -1.38 -35.09 -10.46
CA PHE A 479 -1.21 -34.70 -9.07
C PHE A 479 -1.76 -33.29 -8.89
#